data_AF-A0A2T2XBG8-F1
#
_entry.id   AF-A0A2T2XBG8-F1
#
_cell.length_a   1.000
_cell.length_b   1.000
_cell.length_c   1.000
_cell.angle_alpha   90.00
_cell.angle_beta   90.00
_cell.angle_gamma   90.00
#
_symmetry.space_group_name_H-M   'P 1'
#
loop_
_entity.id
_entity.type
_entity.pdbx_description
1 polymer ?
#
loop_
_entity_poly.entity_id
_entity_poly.type
_entity_poly.pdbx_seq_one_letter_code
_entity_poly.pdbx_strand_id
1 'polypeptide(L)'
;MIDMRKIWIVWLAGFLAATILAPSVPIHSLDVAASGFLEPWGRQYSVLQLIWVAGGIPLTALIVVYIASGHFGRKPAQWRILGLFVLGSIIEVVVKHFVATAFPPNVPPSGDLRHLILWTNVEPSTVLAWIRDIHGGPAATHFSSSDLFRGSFPSGHVFRITYAYGLFLASQWRLMTAAVACVCVVATGGHWIWDAVGGYLLASLCLEGARVPAIEGEVVSHG
;
A
#
# COMPACT_ATOMS: atom_id res chain seq x y z
N MET A 1 17.27 -25.63 -4.19
CA MET A 1 16.83 -24.82 -3.04
C MET A 1 17.19 -23.37 -3.37
N ILE A 2 16.20 -22.52 -3.68
CA ILE A 2 16.48 -21.11 -4.04
C ILE A 2 16.77 -20.36 -2.74
N ASP A 3 17.87 -19.60 -2.71
CA ASP A 3 18.25 -18.78 -1.56
C ASP A 3 17.27 -17.61 -1.40
N MET A 4 16.48 -17.62 -0.33
CA MET A 4 15.47 -16.59 -0.03
C MET A 4 16.08 -15.19 0.07
N ARG A 5 17.37 -15.07 0.43
CA ARG A 5 18.07 -13.78 0.46
C ARG A 5 18.23 -13.19 -0.93
N LYS A 6 18.50 -14.02 -1.94
CA LYS A 6 18.62 -13.57 -3.35
C LYS A 6 17.27 -13.08 -3.87
N ILE A 7 16.17 -13.76 -3.52
CA ILE A 7 14.82 -13.33 -3.89
C ILE A 7 14.51 -11.96 -3.28
N TRP A 8 14.83 -11.75 -2.00
CA TRP A 8 14.60 -10.47 -1.32
C TRP A 8 15.38 -9.31 -1.97
N ILE A 9 16.64 -9.53 -2.35
CA ILE A 9 17.46 -8.55 -3.08
C ILE A 9 16.86 -8.20 -4.44
N VAL A 10 16.30 -9.18 -5.17
CA VAL A 10 15.63 -8.92 -6.46
C VAL A 10 14.43 -8.00 -6.29
N TRP A 11 13.60 -8.20 -5.27
CA TRP A 11 12.46 -7.32 -4.99
C TRP A 11 12.91 -5.91 -4.58
N LEU A 12 13.97 -5.81 -3.77
CA LEU A 12 14.51 -4.52 -3.35
C LEU A 12 15.07 -3.77 -4.56
N ALA A 13 15.88 -4.42 -5.38
CA ALA A 13 16.43 -3.83 -6.60
C ALA A 13 15.32 -3.40 -7.58
N GLY A 14 14.29 -4.23 -7.74
CA GLY A 14 13.12 -3.90 -8.55
C GLY A 14 12.37 -2.67 -8.03
N PHE A 15 12.12 -2.59 -6.72
CA PHE A 15 11.47 -1.45 -6.10
C PHE A 15 12.29 -0.17 -6.23
N LEU A 16 13.61 -0.23 -6.02
CA LEU A 16 14.51 0.90 -6.20
C LEU A 16 14.55 1.37 -7.65
N ALA A 17 14.64 0.44 -8.61
CA ALA A 17 14.58 0.77 -10.04
C ALA A 17 13.25 1.44 -10.41
N ALA A 18 12.12 0.91 -9.93
CA ALA A 18 10.81 1.51 -10.15
C ALA A 18 10.72 2.92 -9.56
N THR A 19 11.29 3.13 -8.37
CA THR A 19 11.34 4.45 -7.69
C THR A 19 12.14 5.47 -8.50
N ILE A 20 13.30 5.08 -9.04
CA ILE A 20 14.15 5.94 -9.88
C ILE A 20 13.47 6.27 -11.21
N LEU A 21 12.74 5.31 -11.79
CA LEU A 21 12.06 5.47 -13.07
C LEU A 21 10.73 6.21 -12.97
N ALA A 22 10.09 6.24 -11.81
CA ALA A 22 8.78 6.87 -11.60
C ALA A 22 8.67 8.32 -12.12
N PRO A 23 9.64 9.23 -11.91
CA PRO A 23 9.56 10.60 -12.43
C PRO A 23 10.00 10.74 -13.90
N SER A 24 10.30 9.64 -14.61
CA SER A 24 10.82 9.70 -15.97
C SER A 24 9.73 9.91 -17.03
N VAL A 25 10.08 10.64 -18.09
CA VAL A 25 9.15 10.93 -19.21
C VAL A 25 8.57 9.66 -19.85
N PRO A 26 9.34 8.58 -20.12
CA PRO A 26 8.77 7.36 -20.69
C PRO A 26 7.70 6.71 -19.81
N ILE A 27 7.91 6.72 -18.48
CA ILE A 27 6.94 6.19 -17.52
C ILE A 27 5.69 7.06 -17.47
N HIS A 28 5.85 8.38 -17.46
CA HIS A 28 4.70 9.28 -17.51
C HIS A 28 3.84 9.08 -18.77
N SER A 29 4.45 8.87 -19.94
CA SER A 29 3.71 8.58 -21.18
C SER A 29 2.93 7.26 -21.09
N LEU A 30 3.51 6.22 -20.47
CA LEU A 30 2.81 4.96 -20.20
C LEU A 30 1.64 5.17 -19.24
N ASP A 31 1.85 5.94 -18.18
CA ASP A 31 0.84 6.24 -17.16
C ASP A 31 -0.37 6.97 -17.74
N VAL A 32 -0.14 7.97 -18.59
CA VAL A 32 -1.20 8.71 -19.28
C VAL A 32 -1.97 7.79 -20.24
N ALA A 33 -1.28 6.97 -21.02
CA ALA A 33 -1.92 6.05 -21.95
C ALA A 33 -2.80 5.01 -21.23
N ALA A 34 -2.27 4.39 -20.17
CA ALA A 34 -3.00 3.41 -19.37
C ALA A 34 -4.22 4.03 -18.66
N SER A 35 -4.05 5.24 -18.10
CA SER A 35 -5.15 5.94 -17.43
C SER A 35 -6.23 6.34 -18.41
N GLY A 36 -5.88 6.90 -19.57
CA GLY A 36 -6.86 7.25 -20.61
C GLY A 36 -7.63 6.04 -21.15
N PHE A 37 -7.00 4.86 -21.20
CA PHE A 37 -7.68 3.62 -21.60
C PHE A 37 -8.66 3.12 -20.54
N LEU A 38 -8.32 3.22 -19.25
CA LEU A 38 -9.11 2.67 -18.14
C LEU A 38 -10.12 3.64 -17.53
N GLU A 39 -9.94 4.95 -17.71
CA GLU A 39 -10.83 5.99 -17.18
C GLU A 39 -12.32 5.78 -17.54
N PRO A 40 -12.70 5.37 -18.77
CA PRO A 40 -14.11 5.10 -19.09
C PRO A 40 -14.72 4.02 -18.18
N TRP A 41 -13.93 3.02 -17.79
CA TRP A 41 -14.39 1.93 -16.94
C TRP A 41 -14.62 2.41 -15.51
N GLY A 42 -13.75 3.28 -14.97
CA GLY A 42 -13.94 3.87 -13.65
C GLY A 42 -15.17 4.76 -13.57
N ARG A 43 -15.54 5.44 -14.66
CA ARG A 43 -16.77 6.23 -14.76
C ARG A 43 -18.02 5.35 -14.88
N GLN A 44 -17.94 4.26 -15.64
CA GLN A 44 -19.07 3.37 -15.90
C GLN A 44 -19.38 2.44 -14.73
N TYR A 45 -18.35 1.89 -14.07
CA TYR A 45 -18.47 0.83 -13.09
C TYR A 45 -18.09 1.31 -11.69
N SER A 46 -19.07 1.84 -10.95
CA SER A 46 -18.88 2.33 -9.58
C SER A 46 -18.30 1.27 -8.62
N VAL A 47 -18.53 -0.01 -8.88
CA VAL A 47 -17.97 -1.14 -8.10
C VAL A 47 -16.45 -1.12 -8.03
N LEU A 48 -15.76 -0.56 -9.04
CA LEU A 48 -14.29 -0.45 -9.04
C LEU A 48 -13.79 0.46 -7.90
N GLN A 49 -14.62 1.40 -7.44
CA GLN A 49 -14.32 2.30 -6.31
C GLN A 49 -14.27 1.56 -4.96
N LEU A 50 -14.79 0.33 -4.86
CA LEU A 50 -14.65 -0.49 -3.66
C LEU A 50 -13.19 -0.85 -3.36
N ILE A 51 -12.27 -0.65 -4.30
CA ILE A 51 -10.85 -0.84 -4.06
C ILE A 51 -10.31 0.07 -2.93
N TRP A 52 -10.87 1.27 -2.79
CA TRP A 52 -10.51 2.21 -1.71
C TRP A 52 -10.98 1.73 -0.34
N VAL A 53 -11.98 0.85 -0.32
CA VAL A 53 -12.48 0.18 0.89
C VAL A 53 -11.62 -1.04 1.18
N ALA A 54 -11.43 -1.92 0.20
CA ALA A 54 -10.65 -3.15 0.32
C ALA A 54 -9.17 -2.87 0.68
N GLY A 55 -8.60 -1.82 0.12
CA GLY A 55 -7.22 -1.38 0.39
C GLY A 55 -7.09 -0.30 1.47
N GLY A 56 -8.19 0.05 2.14
CA GLY A 56 -8.21 1.01 3.23
C GLY A 56 -7.41 0.53 4.43
N ILE A 57 -6.80 1.47 5.16
CA ILE A 57 -5.98 1.15 6.35
C ILE A 57 -6.76 0.37 7.41
N PRO A 58 -8.00 0.76 7.80
CA PRO A 58 -8.73 0.04 8.86
C PRO A 58 -8.90 -1.45 8.57
N LEU A 59 -9.35 -1.80 7.36
CA LEU A 59 -9.59 -3.18 6.99
C LEU A 59 -8.29 -3.98 6.86
N THR A 60 -7.31 -3.43 6.15
CA THR A 60 -6.03 -4.14 5.90
C THR A 60 -5.21 -4.29 7.18
N ALA A 61 -5.20 -3.30 8.07
CA ALA A 61 -4.57 -3.40 9.38
C ALA A 61 -5.25 -4.45 10.26
N LEU A 62 -6.58 -4.53 10.28
CA LEU A 62 -7.30 -5.57 11.02
C LEU A 62 -6.94 -6.98 10.53
N ILE A 63 -6.87 -7.19 9.22
CA ILE A 63 -6.44 -8.47 8.63
C ILE A 63 -5.02 -8.81 9.08
N VAL A 64 -4.10 -7.86 9.00
CA VAL A 64 -2.69 -8.06 9.37
C VAL A 64 -2.55 -8.34 10.87
N VAL A 65 -3.24 -7.61 11.74
CA VAL A 65 -3.23 -7.83 13.19
C VAL A 65 -3.81 -9.20 13.54
N TYR A 66 -4.91 -9.60 12.90
CA TYR A 66 -5.50 -10.92 13.09
C TYR A 66 -4.48 -12.04 12.76
N ILE A 67 -3.76 -11.92 11.65
CA ILE A 67 -2.75 -12.91 11.26
C ILE A 67 -1.53 -12.86 12.19
N ALA A 68 -0.99 -11.66 12.45
CA ALA A 68 0.19 -11.45 13.29
C ALA A 68 -0.02 -11.92 14.74
N SER A 69 -1.24 -11.81 15.28
CA SER A 69 -1.59 -12.33 16.61
C SER A 69 -1.69 -13.86 16.69
N GLY A 70 -1.44 -14.58 15.58
CA GLY A 70 -1.65 -16.02 15.52
C GLY A 70 -3.14 -16.37 15.56
N HIS A 71 -3.99 -15.56 14.92
CA HIS A 71 -5.46 -15.70 14.94
C HIS A 71 -6.02 -15.61 16.37
N PHE A 72 -5.48 -14.68 17.17
CA PHE A 72 -5.77 -14.48 18.59
C PHE A 72 -5.58 -15.75 19.44
N GLY A 73 -4.40 -16.35 19.35
CA GLY A 73 -3.98 -17.46 20.21
C GLY A 73 -4.21 -18.87 19.65
N ARG A 74 -4.72 -19.02 18.42
CA ARG A 74 -4.82 -20.34 17.76
C ARG A 74 -3.47 -20.84 17.23
N LYS A 75 -2.53 -19.93 17.00
CA LYS A 75 -1.15 -20.18 16.54
C LYS A 75 -0.19 -19.26 17.31
N PRO A 76 1.12 -19.55 17.33
CA PRO A 76 2.11 -18.61 17.84
C PRO A 76 2.02 -17.26 17.12
N ALA A 77 2.12 -16.18 17.87
CA ALA A 77 2.11 -14.83 17.31
C ALA A 77 3.38 -14.59 16.47
N GLN A 78 3.21 -13.94 15.34
CA GLN A 78 4.26 -13.56 14.39
C GLN A 78 4.24 -12.05 14.17
N TRP A 79 4.59 -11.30 15.22
CA TRP A 79 4.56 -9.83 15.21
C TRP A 79 5.45 -9.18 14.13
N ARG A 80 6.43 -9.93 13.61
CA ARG A 80 7.22 -9.52 12.43
C ARG A 80 6.35 -9.19 11.23
N ILE A 81 5.22 -9.90 11.03
CA ILE A 81 4.26 -9.61 9.95
C ILE A 81 3.72 -8.19 10.09
N LEU A 82 3.28 -7.83 11.29
CA LEU A 82 2.81 -6.46 11.57
C LEU A 82 3.94 -5.44 11.41
N GLY A 83 5.15 -5.75 11.92
CA GLY A 83 6.31 -4.87 11.79
C GLY A 83 6.67 -4.56 10.34
N LEU A 84 6.61 -5.55 9.44
CA LEU A 84 6.87 -5.37 8.01
C LEU A 84 5.76 -4.59 7.29
N PHE A 85 4.50 -4.76 7.70
CA PHE A 85 3.39 -3.94 7.21
C PHE A 85 3.60 -2.46 7.57
N VAL A 86 3.90 -2.17 8.84
CA VAL A 86 4.18 -0.81 9.33
C VAL A 86 5.40 -0.21 8.64
N LEU A 87 6.49 -0.96 8.54
CA LEU A 87 7.70 -0.52 7.85
C LEU A 87 7.43 -0.21 6.37
N GLY A 88 6.68 -1.07 5.67
CA GLY A 88 6.28 -0.83 4.29
C GLY A 88 5.42 0.42 4.14
N SER A 89 4.48 0.68 5.05
CA SER A 89 3.71 1.93 5.07
C SER A 89 4.59 3.15 5.30
N ILE A 90 5.57 3.09 6.21
CA ILE A 90 6.53 4.20 6.40
C ILE A 90 7.33 4.46 5.13
N ILE A 91 7.85 3.41 4.49
CA ILE A 91 8.58 3.53 3.23
C ILE A 91 7.70 4.16 2.15
N GLU A 92 6.45 3.74 2.02
CA GLU A 92 5.49 4.33 1.08
C GLU A 92 5.31 5.84 1.30
N VAL A 93 5.09 6.27 2.54
CA VAL A 93 4.95 7.70 2.89
C VAL A 93 6.22 8.48 2.56
N VAL A 94 7.39 7.96 2.94
CA VAL A 94 8.68 8.60 2.68
C VAL A 94 8.93 8.74 1.18
N VAL A 95 8.71 7.67 0.40
CA VAL A 95 8.90 7.70 -1.05
C VAL A 95 7.93 8.66 -1.71
N LYS A 96 6.66 8.70 -1.31
CA LYS A 96 5.68 9.68 -1.80
C LYS A 96 6.11 11.12 -1.56
N HIS A 97 6.73 11.40 -0.42
CA HIS A 97 7.24 12.72 -0.10
C HIS A 97 8.38 13.15 -1.02
N PHE A 98 9.35 12.26 -1.28
CA PHE A 98 10.57 12.60 -2.01
C PHE A 98 10.47 12.45 -3.53
N VAL A 99 9.74 11.45 -4.03
CA VAL A 99 9.57 11.23 -5.49
C VAL A 99 8.56 12.21 -6.07
N ALA A 100 7.52 12.55 -5.31
CA ALA A 100 6.57 13.62 -5.63
C ALA A 100 5.98 13.54 -7.07
N THR A 101 5.66 12.32 -7.56
CA THR A 101 4.95 12.17 -8.84
C THR A 101 3.58 12.85 -8.77
N ALA A 102 3.19 13.56 -9.84
CA ALA A 102 1.87 14.18 -9.92
C ALA A 102 0.75 13.14 -9.73
N PHE A 103 -0.44 13.56 -9.31
CA PHE A 103 -1.60 12.66 -9.24
C PHE A 103 -2.33 12.60 -10.59
N PRO A 104 -2.94 11.45 -10.95
CA PRO A 104 -3.83 11.36 -12.10
C PRO A 104 -5.11 12.18 -11.92
N PRO A 105 -5.80 12.50 -13.03
CA PRO A 105 -7.16 13.03 -12.98
C PRO A 105 -8.09 12.04 -12.24
N ASN A 106 -8.66 12.48 -11.13
CA ASN A 106 -9.48 11.63 -10.26
C ASN A 106 -10.88 11.38 -10.86
N VAL A 107 -11.39 10.15 -10.76
CA VAL A 107 -12.80 9.83 -11.06
C VAL A 107 -13.59 9.92 -9.75
N PRO A 108 -14.48 10.90 -9.58
CA PRO A 108 -15.18 11.10 -8.32
C PRO A 108 -16.05 9.87 -7.98
N PRO A 109 -16.08 9.44 -6.70
CA PRO A 109 -16.89 8.30 -6.29
C PRO A 109 -18.39 8.62 -6.40
N SER A 110 -19.19 7.59 -6.70
CA SER A 110 -20.66 7.71 -6.65
C SER A 110 -21.14 8.04 -5.23
N GLY A 111 -22.27 8.75 -5.12
CA GLY A 111 -22.82 9.20 -3.84
C GLY A 111 -22.96 8.08 -2.80
N ASP A 112 -23.43 6.91 -3.23
CA ASP A 112 -23.69 5.75 -2.34
C ASP A 112 -22.41 5.16 -1.72
N LEU A 113 -21.28 5.22 -2.44
CA LEU A 113 -20.00 4.67 -1.97
C LEU A 113 -19.14 5.70 -1.24
N ARG A 114 -19.43 7.00 -1.42
CA ARG A 114 -18.61 8.09 -0.89
C ARG A 114 -18.42 8.00 0.62
N HIS A 115 -19.49 7.74 1.38
CA HIS A 115 -19.39 7.62 2.84
C HIS A 115 -18.55 6.43 3.28
N LEU A 116 -18.74 5.27 2.63
CA LEU A 116 -17.96 4.08 2.92
C LEU A 116 -16.48 4.30 2.64
N ILE A 117 -16.15 4.90 1.50
CA ILE A 117 -14.77 5.23 1.11
C ILE A 117 -14.14 6.21 2.10
N LEU A 118 -14.85 7.25 2.51
CA LEU A 118 -14.35 8.23 3.47
C LEU A 118 -14.02 7.60 4.84
N TRP A 119 -14.78 6.59 5.27
CA TRP A 119 -14.53 5.91 6.53
C TRP A 119 -13.34 4.93 6.47
N THR A 120 -13.07 4.36 5.30
CA THR A 120 -11.99 3.37 5.12
C THR A 120 -10.71 3.93 4.55
N ASN A 121 -10.77 5.08 3.90
CA ASN A 121 -9.62 5.81 3.36
C ASN A 121 -9.33 7.04 4.22
N VAL A 122 -8.92 6.79 5.47
CA VAL A 122 -8.64 7.85 6.44
C VAL A 122 -7.43 8.65 5.96
N GLU A 123 -7.65 9.93 5.66
CA GLU A 123 -6.57 10.84 5.28
C GLU A 123 -5.70 11.23 6.49
N PRO A 124 -4.41 11.54 6.28
CA PRO A 124 -3.53 12.04 7.34
C PRO A 124 -4.05 13.29 8.03
N SER A 125 -4.69 14.19 7.27
CA SER A 125 -5.38 15.39 7.78
C SER A 125 -6.45 15.02 8.81
N THR A 126 -7.22 13.96 8.55
CA THR A 126 -8.25 13.42 9.45
C THR A 126 -7.65 12.86 10.73
N VAL A 127 -6.55 12.09 10.63
CA VAL A 127 -5.85 11.56 11.83
C VAL A 127 -5.28 12.70 12.68
N LEU A 128 -4.63 13.67 12.04
CA LEU A 128 -4.08 14.84 12.74
C LEU A 128 -5.19 15.66 13.40
N ALA A 129 -6.36 15.80 12.77
CA ALA A 129 -7.53 16.43 13.37
C ALA A 129 -7.99 15.66 14.64
N TRP A 130 -8.09 14.33 14.59
CA TRP A 130 -8.45 13.53 15.76
C TRP A 130 -7.44 13.65 16.90
N ILE A 131 -6.14 13.59 16.60
CA ILE A 131 -5.08 13.77 17.61
C ILE A 131 -5.18 15.16 18.24
N ARG A 132 -5.48 16.21 17.45
CA ARG A 132 -5.69 17.58 17.94
C ARG A 132 -6.90 17.68 18.87
N ASP A 133 -8.02 17.07 18.50
CA ASP A 133 -9.24 17.04 19.33
C ASP A 133 -8.99 16.36 20.68
N ILE A 134 -8.17 15.30 20.70
CA ILE A 134 -7.81 14.58 21.94
C ILE A 134 -6.90 15.42 22.85
N HIS A 135 -6.03 16.27 22.30
CA HIS A 135 -5.02 17.01 23.07
C HIS A 135 -5.43 18.46 23.41
N GLY A 136 -6.59 18.95 22.96
CA GLY A 136 -7.17 20.23 23.39
C GLY A 136 -6.34 21.50 23.10
N GLY A 137 -5.44 21.47 22.10
CA GLY A 137 -4.49 22.56 21.84
C GLY A 137 -5.08 23.76 21.06
N PRO A 138 -4.58 25.00 21.28
CA PRO A 138 -5.05 26.19 20.57
C PRO A 138 -4.67 26.20 19.09
N ALA A 139 -5.54 26.78 18.26
CA ALA A 139 -5.47 26.78 16.81
C ALA A 139 -4.26 27.58 16.27
N ALA A 140 -3.19 26.88 15.82
CA ALA A 140 -2.25 27.41 14.83
C ALA A 140 -1.35 26.30 14.22
N THR A 141 -1.67 25.90 12.99
CA THR A 141 -0.80 25.70 11.80
C THR A 141 -1.47 24.71 10.84
N HIS A 142 -1.78 25.20 9.65
CA HIS A 142 -2.30 24.41 8.52
C HIS A 142 -1.22 23.44 8.04
N PHE A 143 -1.05 22.30 8.72
CA PHE A 143 -0.45 21.14 8.08
C PHE A 143 -1.47 20.61 7.09
N SER A 144 -1.32 21.03 5.83
CA SER A 144 -2.10 20.46 4.75
C SER A 144 -1.60 19.03 4.53
N SER A 145 -2.50 18.08 4.24
CA SER A 145 -2.11 16.73 3.82
C SER A 145 -1.14 16.76 2.62
N SER A 146 -1.15 17.84 1.84
CA SER A 146 -0.20 18.13 0.76
C SER A 146 1.26 18.32 1.22
N ASP A 147 1.50 18.67 2.48
CA ASP A 147 2.86 18.88 3.00
C ASP A 147 3.58 17.54 3.26
N LEU A 148 2.81 16.50 3.63
CA LEU A 148 3.32 15.16 3.88
C LEU A 148 3.31 14.29 2.62
N PHE A 149 2.26 14.40 1.79
CA PHE A 149 2.07 13.57 0.59
C PHE A 149 2.17 14.43 -0.67
N ARG A 150 3.40 14.58 -1.16
CA ARG A 150 3.69 15.40 -2.34
C ARG A 150 3.47 14.66 -3.66
N GLY A 151 3.37 13.32 -3.62
CA GLY A 151 3.14 12.55 -4.82
C GLY A 151 2.37 11.25 -4.64
N SER A 152 2.09 10.61 -5.77
CA SER A 152 1.23 9.44 -5.88
C SER A 152 1.98 8.11 -5.77
N PHE A 153 3.28 8.06 -6.11
CA PHE A 153 4.10 6.86 -6.11
C PHE A 153 4.73 6.57 -4.72
N PRO A 154 4.69 5.32 -4.22
CA PRO A 154 4.01 4.14 -4.76
C PRO A 154 2.54 4.07 -4.29
N SER A 155 1.73 3.22 -4.92
CA SER A 155 0.34 3.04 -4.49
C SER A 155 0.25 2.30 -3.16
N GLY A 156 -0.10 3.04 -2.10
CA GLY A 156 -0.37 2.46 -0.78
C GLY A 156 -1.54 1.46 -0.78
N HIS A 157 -2.54 1.65 -1.63
CA HIS A 157 -3.67 0.72 -1.75
C HIS A 157 -3.25 -0.62 -2.34
N VAL A 158 -2.50 -0.60 -3.45
CA VAL A 158 -1.96 -1.82 -4.04
C VAL A 158 -1.00 -2.50 -3.08
N PHE A 159 -0.13 -1.75 -2.40
CA PHE A 159 0.75 -2.29 -1.35
C PHE A 159 -0.04 -3.03 -0.27
N ARG A 160 -1.02 -2.36 0.36
CA ARG A 160 -1.79 -2.93 1.48
C ARG A 160 -2.62 -4.13 1.05
N ILE A 161 -3.25 -4.08 -0.12
CA ILE A 161 -4.03 -5.20 -0.65
C ILE A 161 -3.11 -6.38 -0.94
N THR A 162 -2.05 -6.17 -1.73
CA THR A 162 -1.13 -7.26 -2.07
C THR A 162 -0.50 -7.86 -0.83
N TYR A 163 -0.10 -7.05 0.16
CA TYR A 163 0.48 -7.53 1.40
C TYR A 163 -0.54 -8.28 2.27
N ALA A 164 -1.61 -7.61 2.70
CA ALA A 164 -2.57 -8.16 3.67
C ALA A 164 -3.27 -9.41 3.11
N TYR A 165 -3.70 -9.38 1.84
CA TYR A 165 -4.35 -10.52 1.21
C TYR A 165 -3.33 -11.58 0.80
N GLY A 166 -2.11 -11.17 0.43
CA GLY A 166 -1.04 -12.09 0.05
C GLY A 166 -0.58 -13.01 1.16
N LEU A 167 -0.81 -12.66 2.44
CA LEU A 167 -0.47 -13.51 3.58
C LEU A 167 -1.17 -14.89 3.56
N PHE A 168 -2.33 -15.02 2.90
CA PHE A 168 -3.08 -16.28 2.78
C PHE A 168 -3.16 -16.83 1.35
N LEU A 169 -2.72 -16.07 0.34
CA LEU A 169 -2.80 -16.46 -1.06
C LEU A 169 -1.51 -17.14 -1.56
N ALA A 170 -1.68 -18.15 -2.42
CA ALA A 170 -0.59 -18.69 -3.23
C ALA A 170 -0.06 -17.62 -4.22
N SER A 171 1.17 -17.80 -4.73
CA SER A 171 1.85 -16.79 -5.55
C SER A 171 1.05 -16.35 -6.77
N GLN A 172 0.39 -17.26 -7.49
CA GLN A 172 -0.43 -16.88 -8.66
C GLN A 172 -1.61 -15.99 -8.28
N TRP A 173 -2.22 -16.22 -7.12
CA TRP A 173 -3.37 -15.44 -6.65
C TRP A 173 -2.95 -14.07 -6.14
N ARG A 174 -1.74 -13.94 -5.57
CA ARG A 174 -1.16 -12.63 -5.20
C ARG A 174 -1.04 -11.72 -6.41
N LEU A 175 -0.49 -12.24 -7.50
CA LEU A 175 -0.35 -11.50 -8.76
C LEU A 175 -1.71 -11.10 -9.32
N MET A 176 -2.69 -12.03 -9.30
CA MET A 176 -4.05 -11.74 -9.74
C MET A 176 -4.70 -10.63 -8.91
N THR A 177 -4.60 -10.69 -7.58
CA THR A 177 -5.14 -9.65 -6.69
C THR A 177 -4.45 -8.30 -6.93
N ALA A 178 -3.13 -8.29 -7.12
CA ALA A 178 -2.39 -7.07 -7.44
C ALA A 178 -2.80 -6.48 -8.80
N ALA A 179 -3.02 -7.34 -9.81
CA ALA A 179 -3.48 -6.92 -11.14
C ALA A 179 -4.90 -6.32 -11.08
N VAL A 180 -5.82 -6.94 -10.35
CA VAL A 180 -7.16 -6.39 -10.13
C VAL A 180 -7.08 -5.05 -9.39
N ALA A 181 -6.27 -4.97 -8.32
CA ALA A 181 -6.09 -3.72 -7.59
C ALA A 181 -5.51 -2.61 -8.47
N CYS A 182 -4.51 -2.95 -9.31
CA CYS A 182 -3.93 -2.05 -10.30
C CYS A 182 -4.99 -1.49 -11.24
N VAL A 183 -5.78 -2.36 -11.88
CA VAL A 183 -6.86 -1.93 -12.79
C VAL A 183 -7.84 -1.00 -12.07
N CYS A 184 -8.27 -1.34 -10.85
CA CYS A 184 -9.22 -0.52 -10.11
C CYS A 184 -8.65 0.86 -9.75
N VAL A 185 -7.43 0.95 -9.21
CA VAL A 185 -6.85 2.25 -8.78
C VAL A 185 -6.51 3.16 -9.96
N VAL A 186 -6.16 2.59 -11.12
CA VAL A 186 -5.90 3.33 -12.35
C VAL A 186 -7.21 3.76 -13.00
N ALA A 187 -8.18 2.86 -13.14
CA ALA A 187 -9.49 3.18 -13.72
C ALA A 187 -10.21 4.27 -12.94
N THR A 188 -10.10 4.26 -11.61
CA THR A 188 -10.73 5.26 -10.73
C THR A 188 -9.90 6.54 -10.57
N GLY A 189 -8.73 6.64 -11.22
CA GLY A 189 -7.94 7.87 -11.26
C GLY A 189 -7.30 8.26 -9.93
N GLY A 190 -7.09 7.31 -9.01
CA GLY A 190 -6.39 7.62 -7.75
C GLY A 190 -4.90 7.30 -7.78
N HIS A 191 -4.42 6.50 -8.74
CA HIS A 191 -3.01 6.17 -8.93
C HIS A 191 -2.67 5.89 -10.39
N TRP A 192 -1.42 6.15 -10.77
CA TRP A 192 -0.91 5.73 -12.07
C TRP A 192 -0.62 4.23 -12.11
N ILE A 193 -0.45 3.66 -13.31
CA ILE A 193 -0.12 2.24 -13.45
C ILE A 193 1.27 1.96 -12.84
N TRP A 194 2.23 2.87 -12.97
CA TRP A 194 3.54 2.70 -12.37
C TRP A 194 3.51 2.78 -10.83
N ASP A 195 2.62 3.59 -10.25
CA ASP A 195 2.38 3.60 -8.81
C ASP A 195 1.93 2.22 -8.30
N ALA A 196 1.04 1.56 -9.05
CA ALA A 196 0.58 0.22 -8.74
C ALA A 196 1.72 -0.82 -8.81
N VAL A 197 2.60 -0.71 -9.82
CA VAL A 197 3.82 -1.53 -9.90
C VAL A 197 4.70 -1.32 -8.67
N GLY A 198 4.94 -0.07 -8.27
CA GLY A 198 5.70 0.26 -7.06
C GLY A 198 5.09 -0.34 -5.79
N GLY A 199 3.76 -0.22 -5.65
CA GLY A 199 3.03 -0.80 -4.52
C GLY A 199 3.14 -2.33 -4.46
N TYR A 200 3.03 -3.01 -5.61
CA TYR A 200 3.21 -4.45 -5.72
C TYR A 200 4.63 -4.91 -5.37
N LEU A 201 5.65 -4.21 -5.87
CA LEU A 201 7.05 -4.52 -5.60
C LEU A 201 7.37 -4.37 -4.10
N LEU A 202 6.91 -3.30 -3.47
CA LEU A 202 7.06 -3.08 -2.04
C LEU A 202 6.34 -4.16 -1.21
N ALA A 203 5.12 -4.54 -1.61
CA ALA A 203 4.38 -5.60 -0.93
C ALA A 203 5.09 -6.95 -1.05
N SER A 204 5.62 -7.26 -2.24
CA SER A 204 6.36 -8.49 -2.50
C SER A 204 7.65 -8.55 -1.69
N LEU A 205 8.38 -7.44 -1.61
CA LEU A 205 9.56 -7.30 -0.74
C LEU A 205 9.22 -7.61 0.73
N CYS A 206 8.15 -7.01 1.25
CA CYS A 206 7.72 -7.23 2.62
C CYS A 206 7.19 -8.66 2.84
N LEU A 207 6.48 -9.25 1.87
CA LEU A 207 5.95 -10.62 1.96
C LEU A 207 7.07 -11.66 1.99
N GLU A 208 8.09 -11.51 1.14
CA GLU A 208 9.26 -12.38 1.19
C GLU A 208 10.06 -12.15 2.49
N GLY A 209 10.14 -10.90 2.95
CA GLY A 209 10.69 -10.57 4.26
C GLY A 209 9.96 -11.25 5.42
N ALA A 210 8.65 -11.48 5.32
CA ALA A 210 7.87 -12.19 6.35
C ALA A 210 8.10 -13.71 6.34
N ARG A 211 8.58 -14.27 5.22
CA ARG A 211 8.85 -15.71 5.03
C ARG A 211 10.25 -16.14 5.44
N VAL A 212 11.20 -15.22 5.53
CA VAL A 212 12.53 -15.53 6.06
C VAL A 212 12.39 -15.83 7.55
N PRO A 213 12.90 -16.96 8.08
CA PRO A 213 12.93 -17.21 9.52
C PRO A 213 13.53 -15.99 10.25
N ALA A 214 13.07 -15.70 11.47
CA ALA A 214 13.88 -14.84 12.33
C ALA A 214 15.24 -15.54 12.48
N ILE A 215 16.34 -14.78 12.44
CA ILE A 215 17.61 -15.32 12.87
C ILE A 215 17.40 -15.64 14.35
N GLU A 216 17.05 -16.89 14.65
CA GLU A 216 17.14 -17.42 16.00
C GLU A 216 18.63 -17.30 16.33
N GLY A 217 18.96 -16.28 17.14
CA GLY A 217 20.21 -16.33 17.86
C GLY A 217 20.18 -17.63 18.64
N GLU A 218 21.08 -18.55 18.28
CA GLU A 218 21.41 -19.69 19.11
C GLU A 218 21.66 -19.18 20.52
N VAL A 219 20.67 -19.31 21.41
CA VAL A 219 20.95 -19.41 22.82
C VAL A 219 21.51 -20.82 22.98
N VAL A 220 22.83 -20.92 22.76
CA VAL A 220 23.61 -22.05 23.25
C VAL A 220 23.41 -22.04 24.77
N SER A 221 22.53 -22.91 25.24
CA SER A 221 22.46 -23.26 26.66
C SER A 221 23.70 -24.09 26.97
N HIS A 222 24.78 -23.41 27.35
CA HIS A 222 25.80 -24.01 28.19
C HIS A 222 25.41 -23.77 29.63
N GLY A 223 24.97 -24.84 30.31
CA GLY A 223 24.61 -24.86 31.72
C GLY A 223 23.82 -26.10 32.06
#